data_AF-A0A533V8P4-F1
#
_entry.id   AF-A0A533V8P4-F1
#
_cell.length_a   1.000
_cell.length_b   1.000
_cell.length_c   1.000
_cell.angle_alpha   90.00
_cell.angle_beta   90.00
_cell.angle_gamma   90.00
#
_symmetry.space_group_name_H-M   'P 1'
#
loop_
_entity.id
_entity.type
_entity.pdbx_description
1 polymer ?
#
loop_
_entity_poly.entity_id
_entity_poly.type
_entity_poly.pdbx_seq_one_letter_code
_entity_poly.pdbx_strand_id
1 'polypeptide(L)'
;MQLVVTTSIINKKTYLMTFIVWAIVITDVIFGTFLDALGKPLNSSFGVILFITMSITVFFAALYALRDYMVALRKDLEAPSFFNRLYKATPIFLYALLVIFGAIIVQMVLFSQYSTYLLILIVLISGVAILFFGFRTYKFLSWFKSSVNRRHNIMILAFAVSSMLLRISMIETTAINTKVLVFSRPPSVDPDFHSSNSMASRHLSKIENIIHLYVFLVPQVTAIAIAETVAVAFFLRYFKDRIGRAIFWTIIILPPFLFLFGIFAPQLIKSTASEFVYMDPRFLIFRVIGTAGWVLADFVIAYAYILVAKNLRRQTTSSSNKIINYLIIAAFSTILVSPTTNNWITNNSYPPFGAIARTFLVLASFLFSMGIYSVALSVAQDAELRHLARKDAKEYALLGTLGNAQENADIMQKIVKHIHQHADAMERESAVESSMLDDNEVRQYIDLAIKETRGKKDDRTVGA
;
A
#
# COMPACT_ATOMS: atom_id res chain seq x y z
N MET A 1 -14.13 -8.72 -21.17
CA MET A 1 -13.00 -7.77 -21.04
C MET A 1 -11.84 -8.48 -20.33
N GLN A 2 -10.75 -8.87 -21.02
CA GLN A 2 -9.69 -9.68 -20.40
C GLN A 2 -8.84 -8.83 -19.42
N LEU A 3 -8.88 -9.12 -18.12
CA LEU A 3 -8.12 -8.44 -17.05
C LEU A 3 -6.64 -8.87 -16.96
N VAL A 4 -6.23 -9.89 -17.72
CA VAL A 4 -4.92 -10.54 -17.59
C VAL A 4 -3.92 -9.98 -18.61
N VAL A 5 -2.73 -9.59 -18.16
CA VAL A 5 -1.60 -9.22 -19.01
C VAL A 5 -0.43 -10.15 -18.67
N THR A 6 -0.23 -11.20 -19.45
CA THR A 6 0.88 -12.14 -19.20
C THR A 6 2.21 -11.65 -19.77
N THR A 7 3.30 -11.95 -19.08
CA THR A 7 4.67 -11.88 -19.60
C THR A 7 5.33 -13.26 -19.49
N SER A 8 6.61 -13.37 -19.85
CA SER A 8 7.38 -14.60 -19.68
C SER A 8 7.61 -14.96 -18.20
N ILE A 9 7.56 -13.97 -17.29
CA ILE A 9 7.79 -14.16 -15.85
C ILE A 9 6.44 -14.24 -15.11
N ILE A 10 5.59 -13.23 -15.29
CA ILE A 10 4.25 -13.20 -14.68
C ILE A 10 3.27 -13.86 -15.64
N ASN A 11 3.08 -15.16 -15.45
CA ASN A 11 2.24 -15.99 -16.32
C ASN A 11 0.84 -16.19 -15.72
N LYS A 12 -0.03 -16.93 -16.42
CA LYS A 12 -1.40 -17.20 -15.95
C LYS A 12 -1.44 -17.89 -14.57
N LYS A 13 -0.45 -18.72 -14.23
CA LYS A 13 -0.35 -19.38 -12.92
C LYS A 13 -0.03 -18.37 -11.83
N THR A 14 0.89 -17.44 -12.06
CA THR A 14 1.20 -16.34 -11.11
C THR A 14 -0.04 -15.48 -10.82
N TYR A 15 -0.80 -15.16 -11.86
CA TYR A 15 -2.09 -14.46 -11.75
C TYR A 15 -3.09 -15.25 -10.90
N LEU A 16 -3.26 -16.54 -11.19
CA LEU A 16 -4.15 -17.42 -10.43
C LEU A 16 -3.76 -17.47 -8.96
N MET A 17 -2.49 -17.71 -8.65
CA MET A 17 -2.00 -17.77 -7.26
C MET A 17 -2.24 -16.44 -6.53
N THR A 18 -2.03 -15.32 -7.19
CA THR A 18 -2.26 -14.00 -6.56
C THR A 18 -3.74 -13.73 -6.30
N PHE A 19 -4.61 -14.15 -7.22
CA PHE A 19 -6.05 -14.08 -7.03
C PHE A 19 -6.51 -14.98 -5.88
N ILE A 20 -5.94 -16.18 -5.74
CA ILE A 20 -6.18 -17.06 -4.59
C ILE A 20 -5.77 -16.37 -3.28
N VAL A 21 -4.58 -15.76 -3.23
CA VAL A 21 -4.13 -15.01 -2.04
C VAL A 21 -5.12 -13.91 -1.68
N TRP A 22 -5.49 -13.09 -2.66
CA TRP A 22 -6.43 -12.01 -2.47
C TRP A 22 -7.80 -12.50 -1.99
N ALA A 23 -8.36 -13.53 -2.62
CA ALA A 23 -9.66 -14.08 -2.27
C ALA A 23 -9.66 -14.57 -0.81
N ILE A 24 -8.64 -15.33 -0.41
CA ILE A 24 -8.54 -15.85 0.97
C ILE A 24 -8.36 -14.71 1.98
N VAL A 25 -7.51 -13.72 1.68
CA VAL A 25 -7.31 -12.56 2.55
C VAL A 25 -8.62 -11.77 2.74
N ILE A 26 -9.39 -11.55 1.67
CA ILE A 26 -10.70 -10.90 1.78
C ILE A 26 -11.68 -11.76 2.57
N THR A 27 -11.73 -13.06 2.31
CA THR A 27 -12.59 -13.97 3.06
C THR A 27 -12.27 -13.92 4.57
N ASP A 28 -10.99 -13.89 4.93
CA ASP A 28 -10.56 -13.72 6.32
C ASP A 28 -11.03 -12.39 6.92
N VAL A 29 -10.93 -11.29 6.15
CA VAL A 29 -11.47 -9.99 6.58
C VAL A 29 -12.98 -10.01 6.71
N ILE A 30 -13.71 -10.70 5.83
CA ILE A 30 -15.17 -10.84 5.92
C ILE A 30 -15.53 -11.61 7.19
N PHE A 31 -14.87 -12.74 7.46
CA PHE A 31 -15.11 -13.50 8.69
C PHE A 31 -14.78 -12.70 9.95
N GLY A 32 -13.67 -11.97 9.96
CA GLY A 32 -13.33 -11.06 11.08
C GLY A 32 -14.36 -9.94 11.24
N THR A 33 -14.75 -9.30 10.14
CA THR A 33 -15.75 -8.22 10.14
C THR A 33 -17.08 -8.72 10.65
N PHE A 34 -17.58 -9.87 10.17
CA PHE A 34 -18.94 -10.39 10.38
C PHE A 34 -19.03 -11.53 11.40
N LEU A 35 -18.02 -11.69 12.25
CA LEU A 35 -17.97 -12.73 13.27
C LEU A 35 -19.20 -12.77 14.19
N ASP A 36 -19.72 -11.63 14.60
CA ASP A 36 -20.94 -11.49 15.42
C ASP A 36 -22.20 -12.04 14.72
N ALA A 37 -22.27 -11.95 13.39
CA ALA A 37 -23.37 -12.47 12.59
C ALA A 37 -23.17 -13.94 12.16
N LEU A 38 -21.92 -14.35 11.98
CA LEU A 38 -21.54 -15.68 11.48
C LEU A 38 -21.15 -16.69 12.59
N GLY A 39 -21.13 -16.25 13.85
CA GLY A 39 -20.31 -16.82 14.93
C GLY A 39 -20.38 -18.32 15.19
N LYS A 40 -21.58 -18.91 15.33
CA LYS A 40 -21.69 -20.33 15.76
C LYS A 40 -21.05 -21.34 14.78
N PRO A 41 -21.31 -21.27 13.46
CA PRO A 41 -20.60 -22.10 12.49
C PRO A 41 -19.08 -21.91 12.49
N LEU A 42 -18.60 -20.68 12.68
CA LEU A 42 -17.18 -20.34 12.62
C LEU A 42 -16.41 -20.76 13.88
N ASN A 43 -17.07 -20.84 15.05
CA ASN A 43 -16.45 -21.32 16.30
C ASN A 43 -16.51 -22.85 16.49
N SER A 44 -16.75 -23.60 15.42
CA SER A 44 -16.87 -25.06 15.45
C SER A 44 -15.68 -25.75 14.79
N SER A 45 -15.64 -27.09 14.82
CA SER A 45 -14.66 -27.89 14.07
C SER A 45 -14.64 -27.55 12.57
N PHE A 46 -15.78 -27.15 12.00
CA PHE A 46 -15.85 -26.66 10.62
C PHE A 46 -15.00 -25.40 10.43
N GLY A 47 -15.10 -24.44 11.34
CA GLY A 47 -14.30 -23.22 11.32
C GLY A 47 -12.80 -23.52 11.40
N VAL A 48 -12.40 -24.45 12.27
CA VAL A 48 -11.01 -24.92 12.38
C VAL A 48 -10.50 -25.51 11.06
N ILE A 49 -11.26 -26.44 10.45
CA ILE A 49 -10.90 -27.04 9.16
C ILE A 49 -10.80 -25.97 8.07
N LEU A 50 -11.74 -25.04 8.03
CA LEU A 50 -11.77 -23.93 7.08
C LEU A 50 -10.54 -23.04 7.23
N PHE A 51 -10.20 -22.64 8.46
CA PHE A 51 -9.05 -21.80 8.75
C PHE A 51 -7.72 -22.49 8.39
N ILE A 52 -7.58 -23.79 8.69
CA ILE A 52 -6.40 -24.58 8.31
C ILE A 52 -6.26 -24.62 6.79
N THR A 53 -7.35 -24.92 6.09
CA THR A 53 -7.38 -25.00 4.62
C THR A 53 -7.02 -23.65 3.99
N MET A 54 -7.60 -22.56 4.49
CA MET A 54 -7.29 -21.20 4.06
C MET A 54 -5.81 -20.87 4.30
N SER A 55 -5.28 -21.17 5.49
CA SER A 55 -3.89 -20.91 5.86
C SER A 55 -2.90 -21.64 4.97
N ILE A 56 -3.06 -22.95 4.77
CA ILE A 56 -2.17 -23.74 3.92
C ILE A 56 -2.20 -23.22 2.47
N THR A 57 -3.41 -22.98 1.96
CA THR A 57 -3.61 -22.53 0.56
C THR A 57 -3.02 -21.15 0.33
N VAL A 58 -3.24 -20.19 1.24
CA VAL A 58 -2.77 -18.81 1.08
C VAL A 58 -1.26 -18.71 1.16
N PHE A 59 -0.61 -19.43 2.08
CA PHE A 59 0.85 -19.42 2.17
C PHE A 59 1.50 -20.09 0.96
N PHE A 60 0.94 -21.22 0.49
CA PHE A 60 1.43 -21.86 -0.73
C PHE A 60 1.33 -20.94 -1.94
N ALA A 61 0.14 -20.35 -2.16
CA ALA A 61 -0.09 -19.43 -3.27
C ALA A 61 0.78 -18.17 -3.17
N ALA A 62 0.96 -17.62 -1.97
CA ALA A 62 1.77 -16.44 -1.74
C ALA A 62 3.27 -16.70 -1.97
N LEU A 63 3.81 -17.83 -1.50
CA LEU A 63 5.20 -18.20 -1.74
C LEU A 63 5.47 -18.44 -3.24
N TYR A 64 4.53 -19.07 -3.93
CA TYR A 64 4.60 -19.23 -5.39
C TYR A 64 4.63 -17.87 -6.10
N ALA A 65 3.65 -17.01 -5.81
CA ALA A 65 3.56 -15.69 -6.45
C ALA A 65 4.77 -14.81 -6.10
N LEU A 66 5.22 -14.84 -4.83
CA LEU A 66 6.41 -14.10 -4.37
C LEU A 66 7.63 -14.52 -5.15
N ARG A 67 7.86 -15.82 -5.39
CA ARG A 67 9.00 -16.28 -6.21
C ARG A 67 9.04 -15.59 -7.57
N ASP A 68 7.92 -15.58 -8.30
CA ASP A 68 7.85 -14.98 -9.64
C ASP A 68 8.04 -13.46 -9.58
N TYR A 69 7.45 -12.78 -8.60
CA TYR A 69 7.65 -11.34 -8.38
C TYR A 69 9.10 -11.00 -8.05
N MET A 70 9.75 -11.83 -7.24
CA MET A 70 11.14 -11.66 -6.86
C MET A 70 12.08 -11.87 -8.05
N VAL A 71 11.77 -12.79 -8.96
CA VAL A 71 12.49 -12.95 -10.23
C VAL A 71 12.29 -11.72 -11.12
N ALA A 72 11.05 -11.22 -11.23
CA ALA A 72 10.75 -10.02 -12.01
C ALA A 72 11.49 -8.79 -11.49
N LEU A 73 11.58 -8.61 -10.16
CA LEU A 73 12.29 -7.50 -9.51
C LEU A 73 13.82 -7.62 -9.58
N ARG A 74 14.38 -8.83 -9.75
CA ARG A 74 15.85 -9.03 -9.72
C ARG A 74 16.52 -8.84 -11.08
N LYS A 75 15.83 -9.16 -12.17
CA LYS A 75 16.49 -9.50 -13.44
C LYS A 75 17.34 -8.37 -14.05
N ASP A 76 17.10 -7.10 -13.69
CA ASP A 76 17.73 -5.96 -14.38
C ASP A 76 17.84 -4.67 -13.52
N LEU A 77 17.59 -4.74 -12.22
CA LEU A 77 17.59 -3.57 -11.34
C LEU A 77 18.95 -3.43 -10.65
N GLU A 78 19.77 -2.47 -11.09
CA GLU A 78 20.89 -1.93 -10.30
C GLU A 78 20.33 -1.09 -9.15
N ALA A 79 19.60 -1.73 -8.25
CA ALA A 79 18.94 -1.04 -7.15
C ALA A 79 19.97 -0.67 -6.06
N PRO A 80 19.84 0.51 -5.44
CA PRO A 80 20.66 0.91 -4.30
C PRO A 80 20.71 -0.18 -3.20
N SER A 81 21.81 -0.26 -2.45
CA SER A 81 22.08 -1.31 -1.45
C SER A 81 20.95 -1.54 -0.43
N PHE A 82 20.16 -0.52 -0.13
CA PHE A 82 18.95 -0.61 0.70
C PHE A 82 17.86 -1.51 0.10
N PHE A 83 17.62 -1.44 -1.21
CA PHE A 83 16.63 -2.28 -1.89
C PHE A 83 17.01 -3.74 -1.89
N ASN A 84 18.30 -4.04 -2.08
CA ASN A 84 18.79 -5.41 -2.01
C ASN A 84 18.60 -6.00 -0.60
N ARG A 85 18.72 -5.17 0.46
CA ARG A 85 18.41 -5.59 1.84
C ARG A 85 16.92 -5.85 2.03
N LEU A 86 16.04 -4.94 1.61
CA LEU A 86 14.59 -5.11 1.72
C LEU A 86 14.09 -6.35 0.95
N TYR A 87 14.61 -6.55 -0.26
CA TYR A 87 14.34 -7.71 -1.09
C TYR A 87 14.66 -9.02 -0.36
N LYS A 88 15.84 -9.12 0.25
CA LYS A 88 16.25 -10.32 1.01
C LYS A 88 15.45 -10.52 2.30
N ALA A 89 14.98 -9.43 2.92
CA ALA A 89 14.25 -9.48 4.17
C ALA A 89 12.79 -9.98 4.02
N THR A 90 12.09 -9.61 2.95
CA THR A 90 10.66 -9.95 2.79
C THR A 90 10.34 -11.45 2.85
N PRO A 91 11.07 -12.35 2.17
CA PRO A 91 10.85 -13.79 2.30
C PRO A 91 11.06 -14.28 3.73
N ILE A 92 12.03 -13.73 4.47
CA ILE A 92 12.32 -14.12 5.85
C ILE A 92 11.10 -13.85 6.75
N PHE A 93 10.47 -12.68 6.61
CA PHE A 93 9.25 -12.36 7.36
C PHE A 93 8.09 -13.30 7.01
N LEU A 94 7.92 -13.64 5.72
CA LEU A 94 6.84 -14.54 5.31
C LEU A 94 7.06 -15.97 5.82
N TYR A 95 8.30 -16.48 5.81
CA TYR A 95 8.62 -17.77 6.41
C TYR A 95 8.46 -17.77 7.94
N ALA A 96 8.85 -16.70 8.62
CA ALA A 96 8.62 -16.57 10.06
C ALA A 96 7.12 -16.63 10.40
N LEU A 97 6.29 -15.92 9.63
CA LEU A 97 4.83 -15.94 9.80
C LEU A 97 4.23 -17.32 9.48
N LEU A 98 4.77 -18.03 8.47
CA LEU A 98 4.37 -19.41 8.18
C LEU A 98 4.63 -20.34 9.36
N VAL A 99 5.80 -20.24 10.00
CA VAL A 99 6.14 -21.04 11.19
C VAL A 99 5.17 -20.76 12.34
N ILE A 100 4.86 -19.48 12.58
CA ILE A 100 3.90 -19.08 13.62
C ILE A 100 2.51 -19.63 13.35
N PHE A 101 2.03 -19.57 12.10
CA PHE A 101 0.76 -20.17 11.73
C PHE A 101 0.76 -21.69 11.90
N GLY A 102 1.87 -22.36 11.55
CA GLY A 102 2.05 -23.78 11.84
C GLY A 102 1.89 -24.08 13.33
N ALA A 103 2.49 -23.27 14.21
CA ALA A 103 2.36 -23.40 15.66
C ALA A 103 0.91 -23.16 16.14
N ILE A 104 0.22 -22.14 15.62
CA ILE A 104 -1.21 -21.88 15.93
C ILE A 104 -2.07 -23.08 15.53
N ILE A 105 -1.86 -23.63 14.33
CA ILE A 105 -2.59 -24.81 13.82
C ILE A 105 -2.36 -26.02 14.72
N VAL A 106 -1.11 -26.31 15.08
CA VAL A 106 -0.77 -27.40 15.99
C VAL A 106 -1.46 -27.21 17.34
N GLN A 107 -1.48 -25.99 17.88
CA GLN A 107 -2.14 -25.71 19.15
C GLN A 107 -3.66 -25.95 19.08
N MET A 108 -4.32 -25.48 18.02
CA MET A 108 -5.75 -25.70 17.85
C MET A 108 -6.11 -27.18 17.69
N VAL A 109 -5.30 -27.95 16.96
CA VAL A 109 -5.58 -29.37 16.69
C VAL A 109 -5.29 -30.24 17.91
N LEU A 110 -4.18 -30.01 18.62
CA LEU A 110 -3.75 -30.88 19.73
C LEU A 110 -4.33 -30.46 21.09
N PHE A 111 -4.53 -29.16 21.31
CA PHE A 111 -4.91 -28.64 22.62
C PHE A 111 -6.26 -27.91 22.61
N SER A 112 -6.93 -27.81 21.45
CA SER A 112 -8.19 -27.06 21.30
C SER A 112 -8.13 -25.62 21.84
N GLN A 113 -6.96 -24.98 21.69
CA GLN A 113 -6.73 -23.60 22.07
C GLN A 113 -5.60 -23.02 21.21
N TYR A 114 -5.46 -21.70 21.15
CA TYR A 114 -4.26 -21.06 20.61
C TYR A 114 -3.72 -20.02 21.57
N SER A 115 -2.41 -19.78 21.53
CA SER A 115 -1.76 -18.80 22.39
C SER A 115 -1.88 -17.38 21.83
N THR A 116 -2.29 -16.45 22.68
CA THR A 116 -2.34 -15.02 22.37
C THR A 116 -0.94 -14.46 22.09
N TYR A 117 0.12 -15.05 22.66
CA TYR A 117 1.50 -14.64 22.37
C TYR A 117 1.90 -14.85 20.90
N LEU A 118 1.35 -15.87 20.23
CA LEU A 118 1.59 -16.07 18.79
C LEU A 118 0.90 -14.98 17.96
N LEU A 119 -0.27 -14.50 18.38
CA LEU A 119 -0.93 -13.34 17.74
C LEU A 119 -0.13 -12.05 17.96
N ILE A 120 0.43 -11.84 19.16
CA ILE A 120 1.32 -10.71 19.43
C ILE A 120 2.52 -10.75 18.48
N LEU A 121 3.13 -11.92 18.29
CA LEU A 121 4.26 -12.06 17.38
C LEU A 121 3.88 -11.76 15.92
N ILE A 122 2.69 -12.17 15.46
CA ILE A 122 2.14 -11.76 14.15
C ILE A 122 2.01 -10.24 14.07
N VAL A 123 1.45 -9.58 15.08
CA VAL A 123 1.31 -8.11 15.12
C VAL A 123 2.67 -7.43 15.02
N LEU A 124 3.66 -7.87 15.79
CA LEU A 124 4.99 -7.27 15.81
C LEU A 124 5.76 -7.47 14.49
N ILE A 125 5.75 -8.69 13.94
CA ILE A 125 6.39 -8.97 12.64
C ILE A 125 5.68 -8.19 11.53
N SER A 126 4.34 -8.13 11.56
CA SER A 126 3.57 -7.34 10.59
C SER A 126 3.84 -5.84 10.67
N GLY A 127 4.28 -5.35 11.84
CA GLY A 127 4.69 -3.97 12.08
C GLY A 127 5.85 -3.49 11.21
N VAL A 128 6.62 -4.40 10.60
CA VAL A 128 7.64 -4.07 9.58
C VAL A 128 7.06 -3.28 8.41
N ALA A 129 5.76 -3.43 8.12
CA ALA A 129 5.05 -2.64 7.12
C ALA A 129 5.17 -1.11 7.34
N ILE A 130 5.37 -0.65 8.57
CA ILE A 130 5.62 0.76 8.90
C ILE A 130 6.87 1.29 8.18
N LEU A 131 7.90 0.46 8.03
CA LEU A 131 9.12 0.81 7.30
C LEU A 131 8.85 0.95 5.80
N PHE A 132 8.04 0.05 5.22
CA PHE A 132 7.67 0.12 3.81
C PHE A 132 6.82 1.35 3.51
N PHE A 133 5.79 1.64 4.33
CA PHE A 133 5.01 2.87 4.18
C PHE A 133 5.85 4.12 4.41
N GLY A 134 6.77 4.11 5.38
CA GLY A 134 7.71 5.21 5.61
C GLY A 134 8.65 5.45 4.42
N PHE A 135 9.17 4.39 3.83
CA PHE A 135 9.96 4.46 2.62
C PHE A 135 9.15 5.01 1.43
N ARG A 136 7.90 4.55 1.25
CA ARG A 136 6.97 5.05 0.24
C ARG A 136 6.72 6.55 0.41
N THR A 137 6.42 7.00 1.63
CA THR A 137 6.28 8.43 1.96
C THR A 137 7.53 9.23 1.61
N TYR A 138 8.70 8.77 2.05
CA TYR A 138 9.97 9.43 1.75
C TYR A 138 10.19 9.60 0.25
N LYS A 139 9.98 8.53 -0.53
CA LYS A 139 10.17 8.58 -1.99
C LYS A 139 9.19 9.54 -2.67
N PHE A 140 7.90 9.46 -2.38
CA PHE A 140 6.93 10.38 -2.99
C PHE A 140 7.16 11.83 -2.59
N LEU A 141 7.51 12.11 -1.32
CA LEU A 141 7.85 13.48 -0.90
C LEU A 141 9.12 13.98 -1.57
N SER A 142 10.16 13.13 -1.69
CA SER A 142 11.37 13.49 -2.41
C SER A 142 11.09 13.81 -3.88
N TRP A 143 10.29 12.98 -4.55
CA TRP A 143 9.84 13.20 -5.93
C TRP A 143 9.01 14.48 -6.08
N PHE A 144 8.16 14.79 -5.11
CA PHE A 144 7.40 16.03 -5.11
C PHE A 144 8.30 17.26 -4.90
N LYS A 145 9.25 17.19 -3.95
CA LYS A 145 10.20 18.28 -3.66
C LYS A 145 11.12 18.56 -4.84
N SER A 146 11.62 17.53 -5.52
CA SER A 146 12.51 17.62 -6.69
C SER A 146 11.78 17.93 -8.00
N SER A 147 10.45 18.10 -7.97
CA SER A 147 9.71 18.45 -9.17
C SER A 147 9.76 19.95 -9.45
N VAL A 148 10.31 20.31 -10.61
CA VAL A 148 10.34 21.67 -11.15
C VAL A 148 8.94 22.31 -11.21
N ASN A 149 7.87 21.52 -11.39
CA ASN A 149 6.50 22.02 -11.55
C ASN A 149 5.54 21.43 -10.50
N ARG A 150 5.67 21.86 -9.24
CA ARG A 150 4.91 21.31 -8.08
C ARG A 150 3.39 21.25 -8.28
N ARG A 151 2.80 22.23 -8.97
CA ARG A 151 1.34 22.30 -9.22
C ARG A 151 0.82 21.18 -10.15
N HIS A 152 1.68 20.57 -10.96
CA HIS A 152 1.27 19.51 -11.89
C HIS A 152 1.40 18.10 -11.30
N ASN A 153 2.08 17.95 -10.16
CA ASN A 153 2.37 16.66 -9.52
C ASN A 153 1.46 16.34 -8.33
N ILE A 154 0.18 16.75 -8.42
CA ILE A 154 -0.85 16.49 -7.39
C ILE A 154 -0.98 14.98 -7.12
N MET A 155 -0.85 14.13 -8.14
CA MET A 155 -0.87 12.67 -7.99
C MET A 155 0.24 12.17 -7.04
N ILE A 156 1.48 12.65 -7.22
CA ILE A 156 2.62 12.27 -6.37
C ILE A 156 2.38 12.73 -4.94
N LEU A 157 1.90 13.96 -4.74
CA LEU A 157 1.57 14.50 -3.43
C LEU A 157 0.46 13.70 -2.74
N ALA A 158 -0.61 13.37 -3.47
CA ALA A 158 -1.74 12.60 -2.95
C ALA A 158 -1.30 11.19 -2.53
N PHE A 159 -0.46 10.51 -3.32
CA PHE A 159 0.16 9.25 -2.89
C PHE A 159 1.10 9.41 -1.69
N ALA A 160 1.83 10.53 -1.58
CA ALA A 160 2.67 10.81 -0.41
C ALA A 160 1.83 10.94 0.87
N VAL A 161 0.75 11.72 0.80
CA VAL A 161 -0.19 11.93 1.91
C VAL A 161 -0.87 10.63 2.30
N SER A 162 -1.39 9.85 1.34
CA SER A 162 -1.95 8.51 1.62
C SER A 162 -0.93 7.63 2.37
N SER A 163 0.31 7.54 1.86
CA SER A 163 1.35 6.70 2.45
C SER A 163 1.69 7.12 3.87
N MET A 164 1.75 8.44 4.13
CA MET A 164 2.02 9.00 5.45
C MET A 164 0.90 8.68 6.43
N LEU A 165 -0.36 8.85 6.01
CA LEU A 165 -1.52 8.56 6.84
C LEU A 165 -1.66 7.06 7.14
N LEU A 166 -1.41 6.19 6.16
CA LEU A 166 -1.34 4.74 6.38
C LEU A 166 -0.21 4.37 7.35
N ARG A 167 0.95 5.03 7.26
CA ARG A 167 2.05 4.81 8.22
C ARG A 167 1.63 5.17 9.64
N ILE A 168 1.00 6.33 9.84
CA ILE A 168 0.51 6.79 11.16
C ILE A 168 -0.51 5.78 11.72
N SER A 169 -1.49 5.42 10.90
CA SER A 169 -2.51 4.41 11.23
C SER A 169 -1.88 3.08 11.64
N MET A 170 -0.88 2.59 10.90
CA MET A 170 -0.21 1.33 11.22
C MET A 170 0.64 1.38 12.50
N ILE A 171 1.27 2.51 12.81
CA ILE A 171 1.99 2.71 14.08
C ILE A 171 1.01 2.57 15.25
N GLU A 172 -0.11 3.30 15.19
CA GLU A 172 -1.15 3.25 16.21
C GLU A 172 -1.70 1.83 16.36
N THR A 173 -2.09 1.18 15.27
CA THR A 173 -2.77 -0.12 15.33
C THR A 173 -1.84 -1.19 15.88
N THR A 174 -0.57 -1.14 15.53
CA THR A 174 0.42 -2.07 16.07
C THR A 174 0.57 -1.88 17.59
N ALA A 175 0.60 -0.64 18.06
CA ALA A 175 0.70 -0.33 19.49
C ALA A 175 -0.56 -0.75 20.27
N ILE A 176 -1.75 -0.33 19.81
CA ILE A 176 -3.02 -0.65 20.47
C ILE A 176 -3.32 -2.15 20.43
N ASN A 177 -3.11 -2.82 19.30
CA ASN A 177 -3.36 -4.27 19.22
C ASN A 177 -2.44 -5.05 20.13
N THR A 178 -1.16 -4.67 20.20
CA THR A 178 -0.21 -5.30 21.12
C THR A 178 -0.68 -5.11 22.57
N LYS A 179 -1.08 -3.89 22.95
CA LYS A 179 -1.63 -3.62 24.28
C LYS A 179 -2.86 -4.48 24.57
N VAL A 180 -3.84 -4.49 23.65
CA VAL A 180 -5.08 -5.26 23.81
C VAL A 180 -4.77 -6.74 23.99
N LEU A 181 -3.92 -7.32 23.15
CA LEU A 181 -3.54 -8.74 23.24
C LEU A 181 -2.76 -9.07 24.53
N VAL A 182 -1.97 -8.14 25.07
CA VAL A 182 -1.20 -8.36 26.31
C VAL A 182 -2.05 -8.22 27.56
N PHE A 183 -2.86 -7.16 27.64
CA PHE A 183 -3.50 -6.76 28.90
C PHE A 183 -5.00 -7.05 28.96
N SER A 184 -5.66 -7.09 27.81
CA SER A 184 -7.12 -7.26 27.75
C SER A 184 -7.55 -8.69 27.41
N ARG A 185 -6.59 -9.59 27.12
CA ARG A 185 -6.85 -10.96 26.63
C ARG A 185 -6.18 -12.03 27.49
N PRO A 186 -6.82 -13.21 27.62
CA PRO A 186 -6.20 -14.34 28.30
C PRO A 186 -4.95 -14.84 27.53
N PRO A 187 -4.01 -15.54 28.20
CA PRO A 187 -2.82 -16.11 27.56
C PRO A 187 -3.12 -17.14 26.46
N SER A 188 -4.27 -17.82 26.54
CA SER A 188 -4.80 -18.71 25.52
C SER A 188 -6.28 -18.47 25.28
N VAL A 189 -6.72 -18.76 24.05
CA VAL A 189 -8.11 -18.66 23.60
C VAL A 189 -8.57 -20.03 23.13
N ASP A 190 -9.71 -20.49 23.63
CA ASP A 190 -10.37 -21.75 23.32
C ASP A 190 -11.72 -21.50 22.59
N PRO A 191 -12.42 -22.55 22.11
CA PRO A 191 -13.71 -22.40 21.43
C PRO A 191 -14.83 -21.79 22.28
N ASP A 192 -14.76 -21.94 23.60
CA ASP A 192 -15.79 -21.49 24.54
C ASP A 192 -15.61 -20.02 24.92
N PHE A 193 -14.44 -19.46 24.66
CA PHE A 193 -14.14 -18.06 24.91
C PHE A 193 -15.00 -17.13 24.04
N HIS A 194 -15.65 -16.15 24.68
CA HIS A 194 -16.60 -15.27 24.01
C HIS A 194 -15.91 -14.32 22.99
N SER A 195 -16.08 -14.64 21.71
CA SER A 195 -15.62 -13.78 20.60
C SER A 195 -16.45 -12.49 20.51
N SER A 196 -15.80 -11.35 20.25
CA SER A 196 -16.51 -10.07 20.12
C SER A 196 -15.84 -9.10 19.16
N ASN A 197 -16.64 -8.52 18.28
CA ASN A 197 -16.25 -7.41 17.41
C ASN A 197 -16.47 -6.04 18.06
N SER A 198 -16.97 -6.00 19.30
CA SER A 198 -17.27 -4.75 20.00
C SER A 198 -15.98 -4.04 20.43
N MET A 199 -15.93 -2.73 20.22
CA MET A 199 -14.84 -1.88 20.72
C MET A 199 -14.79 -1.87 22.26
N ALA A 200 -15.92 -2.08 22.94
CA ALA A 200 -15.98 -2.23 24.39
C ALA A 200 -15.21 -3.46 24.89
N SER A 201 -15.15 -4.53 24.08
CA SER A 201 -14.39 -5.74 24.42
C SER A 201 -12.88 -5.49 24.49
N ARG A 202 -12.37 -4.38 23.94
CA ARG A 202 -10.94 -4.07 23.92
C ARG A 202 -10.44 -3.48 25.24
N HIS A 203 -11.35 -3.12 26.16
CA HIS A 203 -11.04 -2.50 27.46
C HIS A 203 -10.13 -1.26 27.35
N LEU A 204 -10.32 -0.47 26.30
CA LEU A 204 -9.58 0.77 26.09
C LEU A 204 -10.12 1.88 26.99
N SER A 205 -9.23 2.71 27.52
CA SER A 205 -9.62 3.93 28.24
C SER A 205 -10.30 4.93 27.29
N LYS A 206 -10.99 5.94 27.82
CA LYS A 206 -11.61 7.00 27.00
C LYS A 206 -10.59 7.71 26.11
N ILE A 207 -9.42 8.01 26.65
CA ILE A 207 -8.32 8.67 25.90
C ILE A 207 -7.83 7.75 24.78
N GLU A 208 -7.70 6.45 25.04
CA GLU A 208 -7.25 5.48 24.04
C GLU A 208 -8.26 5.28 22.92
N ASN A 209 -9.56 5.31 23.23
CA ASN A 209 -10.60 5.29 22.20
C ASN A 209 -10.55 6.55 21.32
N ILE A 210 -10.29 7.73 21.91
CA ILE A 210 -10.09 8.97 21.15
C ILE A 210 -8.84 8.86 20.26
N ILE A 211 -7.73 8.38 20.80
CA ILE A 211 -6.50 8.14 20.02
C ILE A 211 -6.78 7.18 18.87
N HIS A 212 -7.47 6.06 19.14
CA HIS A 212 -7.80 5.08 18.11
C HIS A 212 -8.68 5.67 17.00
N LEU A 213 -9.66 6.50 17.36
CA LEU A 213 -10.50 7.19 16.38
C LEU A 213 -9.70 8.16 15.50
N TYR A 214 -8.91 9.06 16.12
CA TYR A 214 -8.28 10.18 15.42
C TYR A 214 -6.89 9.88 14.85
N VAL A 215 -6.19 8.88 15.36
CA VAL A 215 -4.83 8.50 14.94
C VAL A 215 -4.85 7.24 14.08
N PHE A 216 -5.88 6.40 14.18
CA PHE A 216 -6.07 5.26 13.29
C PHE A 216 -7.18 5.44 12.26
N LEU A 217 -8.44 5.56 12.69
CA LEU A 217 -9.57 5.50 11.76
C LEU A 217 -9.59 6.70 10.81
N VAL A 218 -9.46 7.92 11.34
CA VAL A 218 -9.47 9.15 10.52
C VAL A 218 -8.33 9.15 9.50
N PRO A 219 -7.06 8.88 9.86
CA PRO A 219 -5.98 8.77 8.89
C PRO A 219 -6.18 7.66 7.87
N GLN A 220 -6.65 6.48 8.27
CA GLN A 220 -6.88 5.37 7.34
C GLN A 220 -7.98 5.70 6.33
N VAL A 221 -9.13 6.20 6.80
CA VAL A 221 -10.24 6.62 5.95
C VAL A 221 -9.81 7.76 5.02
N THR A 222 -9.08 8.75 5.53
CA THR A 222 -8.58 9.87 4.72
C THR A 222 -7.57 9.40 3.67
N ALA A 223 -6.69 8.45 4.01
CA ALA A 223 -5.74 7.88 3.07
C ALA A 223 -6.46 7.21 1.89
N ILE A 224 -7.38 6.29 2.19
CA ILE A 224 -8.01 5.43 1.18
C ILE A 224 -9.13 6.18 0.43
N ALA A 225 -10.06 6.79 1.16
CA ALA A 225 -11.25 7.39 0.56
C ALA A 225 -10.96 8.72 -0.16
N ILE A 226 -9.96 9.48 0.31
CA ILE A 226 -9.68 10.82 -0.20
C ILE A 226 -8.36 10.84 -0.97
N ALA A 227 -7.23 10.59 -0.30
CA ALA A 227 -5.92 10.80 -0.90
C ALA A 227 -5.65 9.83 -2.07
N GLU A 228 -5.97 8.54 -1.93
CA GLU A 228 -5.81 7.58 -3.02
C GLU A 228 -6.82 7.81 -4.14
N THR A 229 -8.08 8.13 -3.82
CA THR A 229 -9.08 8.54 -4.82
C THR A 229 -8.60 9.72 -5.67
N VAL A 230 -8.04 10.76 -5.02
CA VAL A 230 -7.47 11.92 -5.74
C VAL A 230 -6.30 11.48 -6.61
N ALA A 231 -5.37 10.69 -6.08
CA ALA A 231 -4.22 10.20 -6.84
C ALA A 231 -4.68 9.41 -8.09
N VAL A 232 -5.66 8.52 -7.92
CA VAL A 232 -6.20 7.66 -8.97
C VAL A 232 -7.04 8.44 -9.98
N ALA A 233 -7.79 9.46 -9.55
CA ALA A 233 -8.51 10.34 -10.44
C ALA A 233 -7.54 11.10 -11.37
N PHE A 234 -6.45 11.63 -10.81
CA PHE A 234 -5.39 12.27 -11.59
C PHE A 234 -4.64 11.29 -12.49
N PHE A 235 -4.49 10.04 -12.05
CA PHE A 235 -3.87 8.99 -12.83
C PHE A 235 -4.75 8.57 -14.03
N LEU A 236 -6.05 8.32 -13.80
CA LEU A 236 -6.98 7.85 -14.82
C LEU A 236 -7.53 8.96 -15.72
N ARG A 237 -7.37 10.26 -15.37
CA ARG A 237 -7.95 11.38 -16.15
C ARG A 237 -7.56 11.34 -17.62
N TYR A 238 -6.41 10.79 -17.94
CA TYR A 238 -5.91 10.69 -19.31
C TYR A 238 -6.57 9.57 -20.12
N PHE A 239 -7.18 8.60 -19.44
CA PHE A 239 -8.00 7.56 -20.05
C PHE A 239 -9.49 7.90 -20.06
N LYS A 240 -9.87 9.09 -19.58
CA LYS A 240 -11.26 9.54 -19.47
C LYS A 240 -12.02 9.46 -20.79
N ASP A 241 -11.39 9.86 -21.90
CA ASP A 241 -12.04 9.87 -23.22
C ASP A 241 -12.31 8.44 -23.71
N ARG A 242 -11.43 7.49 -23.37
CA ARG A 242 -11.59 6.07 -23.71
C ARG A 242 -12.58 5.35 -22.81
N ILE A 243 -12.68 5.74 -21.54
CA ILE A 243 -13.60 5.15 -20.55
C ILE A 243 -15.01 5.73 -20.68
N GLY A 244 -15.13 6.98 -21.14
CA GLY A 244 -16.38 7.75 -21.13
C GLY A 244 -16.53 8.56 -19.85
N ARG A 245 -16.95 9.84 -19.97
CA ARG A 245 -16.97 10.81 -18.86
C ARG A 245 -17.84 10.37 -17.68
N ALA A 246 -19.04 9.83 -17.94
CA ALA A 246 -19.95 9.38 -16.89
C ALA A 246 -19.38 8.17 -16.15
N ILE A 247 -18.95 7.15 -16.90
CA ILE A 247 -18.36 5.92 -16.37
C ILE A 247 -17.10 6.23 -15.55
N PHE A 248 -16.25 7.15 -16.03
CA PHE A 248 -15.05 7.59 -15.33
C PHE A 248 -15.36 8.14 -13.93
N TRP A 249 -16.31 9.07 -13.82
CA TRP A 249 -16.67 9.65 -12.52
C TRP A 249 -17.37 8.65 -11.61
N THR A 250 -18.23 7.78 -12.15
CA THR A 250 -18.86 6.71 -11.38
C THR A 250 -17.82 5.77 -10.78
N ILE A 251 -16.83 5.33 -11.57
CA ILE A 251 -15.75 4.45 -11.10
C ILE A 251 -14.95 5.08 -9.96
N ILE A 252 -14.68 6.40 -10.03
CA ILE A 252 -13.86 7.10 -9.03
C ILE A 252 -14.64 7.43 -7.76
N ILE A 253 -15.91 7.86 -7.87
CA ILE A 253 -16.68 8.39 -6.75
C ILE A 253 -17.46 7.29 -6.02
N LEU A 254 -17.93 6.26 -6.73
CA LEU A 254 -18.79 5.23 -6.13
C LEU A 254 -18.09 4.47 -4.99
N PRO A 255 -16.85 3.97 -5.12
CA PRO A 255 -16.19 3.25 -4.03
C PRO A 255 -16.03 4.06 -2.73
N PRO A 256 -15.45 5.29 -2.73
CA PRO A 256 -15.32 6.08 -1.51
C PRO A 256 -16.69 6.52 -0.97
N PHE A 257 -17.68 6.78 -1.83
CA PHE A 257 -19.03 7.08 -1.38
C PHE A 257 -19.63 5.91 -0.60
N LEU A 258 -19.60 4.69 -1.15
CA LEU A 258 -20.11 3.50 -0.47
C LEU A 258 -19.36 3.23 0.84
N PHE A 259 -18.03 3.39 0.83
CA PHE A 259 -17.21 3.23 2.02
C PHE A 259 -17.58 4.21 3.14
N LEU A 260 -17.62 5.51 2.82
CA LEU A 260 -17.97 6.57 3.77
C LEU A 260 -19.42 6.43 4.24
N PHE A 261 -20.35 6.15 3.33
CA PHE A 261 -21.75 5.93 3.67
C PHE A 261 -21.91 4.74 4.62
N GLY A 262 -21.24 3.62 4.33
CA GLY A 262 -21.27 2.44 5.19
C GLY A 262 -20.73 2.70 6.60
N ILE A 263 -19.68 3.51 6.75
CA ILE A 263 -19.09 3.82 8.05
C ILE A 263 -19.91 4.87 8.83
N PHE A 264 -20.27 5.98 8.19
CA PHE A 264 -20.80 7.15 8.88
C PHE A 264 -22.32 7.21 8.96
N ALA A 265 -23.07 6.58 8.05
CA ALA A 265 -24.54 6.61 8.12
C ALA A 265 -25.10 6.01 9.43
N PRO A 266 -24.60 4.87 9.96
CA PRO A 266 -25.01 4.36 11.27
C PRO A 266 -24.81 5.39 12.41
N GLN A 267 -23.71 6.12 12.34
CA GLN A 267 -23.34 7.12 13.35
C GLN A 267 -24.30 8.31 13.34
N LEU A 268 -24.71 8.75 12.14
CA LEU A 268 -25.70 9.81 11.95
C LEU A 268 -27.11 9.38 12.42
N ILE A 269 -27.50 8.12 12.18
CA ILE A 269 -28.82 7.60 12.56
C ILE A 269 -28.99 7.51 14.08
N LYS A 270 -27.97 7.03 14.82
CA LYS A 270 -28.07 6.87 16.29
C LYS A 270 -27.82 8.19 17.05
N SER A 271 -27.37 9.26 16.39
CA SER A 271 -27.09 10.58 16.99
C SER A 271 -26.28 10.51 18.30
N THR A 272 -25.32 9.59 18.38
CA THR A 272 -24.48 9.40 19.58
C THR A 272 -23.04 9.79 19.23
N ALA A 273 -22.53 10.86 19.85
CA ALA A 273 -21.15 11.30 19.62
C ALA A 273 -20.11 10.44 20.36
N SER A 274 -20.52 9.67 21.38
CA SER A 274 -19.61 8.97 22.30
C SER A 274 -19.43 7.47 22.04
N GLU A 275 -20.24 6.84 21.19
CA GLU A 275 -20.17 5.40 20.93
C GLU A 275 -19.96 5.14 19.45
N PHE A 276 -18.96 4.33 19.08
CA PHE A 276 -18.78 3.91 17.69
C PHE A 276 -19.82 2.82 17.33
N VAL A 277 -20.84 3.21 16.56
CA VAL A 277 -22.06 2.40 16.34
C VAL A 277 -21.91 1.41 15.18
N TYR A 278 -20.88 1.57 14.36
CA TYR A 278 -20.65 0.74 13.18
C TYR A 278 -20.64 -0.76 13.47
N MET A 279 -20.23 -1.18 14.68
CA MET A 279 -20.18 -2.60 15.08
C MET A 279 -21.48 -3.15 15.69
N ASP A 280 -22.53 -2.34 15.81
CA ASP A 280 -23.82 -2.81 16.32
C ASP A 280 -24.49 -3.72 15.28
N PRO A 281 -24.97 -4.92 15.67
CA PRO A 281 -25.61 -5.87 14.75
C PRO A 281 -26.77 -5.29 13.94
N ARG A 282 -27.46 -4.25 14.45
CA ARG A 282 -28.56 -3.59 13.74
C ARG A 282 -28.14 -2.89 12.45
N PHE A 283 -26.85 -2.54 12.31
CA PHE A 283 -26.32 -1.84 11.14
C PHE A 283 -25.50 -2.75 10.21
N LEU A 284 -25.75 -4.06 10.23
CA LEU A 284 -25.06 -5.04 9.39
C LEU A 284 -25.06 -4.66 7.90
N ILE A 285 -26.18 -4.16 7.37
CA ILE A 285 -26.25 -3.73 5.97
C ILE A 285 -25.24 -2.62 5.63
N PHE A 286 -25.01 -1.68 6.55
CA PHE A 286 -24.04 -0.60 6.36
C PHE A 286 -22.59 -1.12 6.41
N ARG A 287 -22.31 -2.16 7.22
CA ARG A 287 -21.03 -2.87 7.19
C ARG A 287 -20.78 -3.54 5.85
N VAL A 288 -21.79 -4.18 5.26
CA VAL A 288 -21.69 -4.79 3.92
C VAL A 288 -21.41 -3.71 2.87
N ILE A 289 -22.17 -2.61 2.88
CA ILE A 289 -21.97 -1.49 1.96
C ILE A 289 -20.56 -0.89 2.10
N GLY A 290 -20.12 -0.66 3.34
CA GLY A 290 -18.79 -0.11 3.62
C GLY A 290 -17.68 -1.04 3.13
N THR A 291 -17.78 -2.34 3.44
CA THR A 291 -16.80 -3.34 3.01
C THR A 291 -16.76 -3.47 1.49
N ALA A 292 -17.91 -3.45 0.82
CA ALA A 292 -17.98 -3.49 -0.64
C ALA A 292 -17.37 -2.25 -1.29
N GLY A 293 -17.69 -1.06 -0.78
CA GLY A 293 -17.12 0.20 -1.26
C GLY A 293 -15.59 0.23 -1.13
N TRP A 294 -15.09 -0.30 -0.02
CA TRP A 294 -13.66 -0.42 0.23
C TRP A 294 -12.95 -1.36 -0.75
N VAL A 295 -13.45 -2.59 -0.92
CA VAL A 295 -12.88 -3.57 -1.87
C VAL A 295 -12.94 -3.04 -3.30
N LEU A 296 -14.04 -2.37 -3.68
CA LEU A 296 -14.17 -1.74 -4.98
C LEU A 296 -13.09 -0.68 -5.22
N ALA A 297 -12.71 0.10 -4.20
CA ALA A 297 -11.72 1.16 -4.34
C ALA A 297 -10.38 0.58 -4.80
N ASP A 298 -9.91 -0.49 -4.18
CA ASP A 298 -8.64 -1.12 -4.50
C ASP A 298 -8.58 -1.65 -5.94
N PHE A 299 -9.70 -2.22 -6.41
CA PHE A 299 -9.82 -2.68 -7.78
C PHE A 299 -9.71 -1.55 -8.80
N VAL A 300 -10.23 -0.36 -8.49
CA VAL A 300 -10.11 0.81 -9.37
C VAL A 300 -8.65 1.23 -9.50
N ILE A 301 -7.91 1.25 -8.40
CA ILE A 301 -6.47 1.56 -8.40
C ILE A 301 -5.71 0.54 -9.24
N ALA A 302 -5.97 -0.75 -9.02
CA ALA A 302 -5.31 -1.83 -9.73
C ALA A 302 -5.62 -1.83 -11.22
N TYR A 303 -6.88 -1.57 -11.56
CA TYR A 303 -7.33 -1.44 -12.94
C TYR A 303 -6.55 -0.35 -13.68
N ALA A 304 -6.26 0.76 -13.01
CA ALA A 304 -5.48 1.85 -13.59
C ALA A 304 -4.06 1.40 -13.97
N TYR A 305 -3.36 0.66 -13.10
CA TYR A 305 -2.04 0.09 -13.42
C TYR A 305 -2.11 -0.94 -14.56
N ILE A 306 -3.12 -1.83 -14.55
CA ILE A 306 -3.32 -2.82 -15.60
C ILE A 306 -3.63 -2.16 -16.94
N LEU A 307 -4.36 -1.04 -16.96
CA LEU A 307 -4.70 -0.32 -18.17
C LEU A 307 -3.44 0.25 -18.85
N VAL A 308 -2.53 0.85 -18.07
CA VAL A 308 -1.22 1.31 -18.58
C VAL A 308 -0.41 0.14 -19.12
N ALA A 309 -0.35 -0.98 -18.38
CA ALA A 309 0.40 -2.16 -18.80
C ALA A 309 -0.11 -2.74 -20.14
N LYS A 310 -1.43 -2.74 -20.35
CA LYS A 310 -2.06 -3.18 -21.61
C LYS A 310 -1.68 -2.29 -22.79
N ASN A 311 -1.64 -0.98 -22.59
CA ASN A 311 -1.32 -0.06 -23.67
C ASN A 311 0.16 -0.17 -24.06
N LEU A 312 1.06 -0.26 -23.06
CA LEU A 312 2.49 -0.50 -23.29
C LEU A 312 2.74 -1.78 -24.10
N ARG A 313 2.05 -2.88 -23.76
CA ARG A 313 2.22 -4.16 -24.46
C ARG A 313 1.89 -4.09 -25.95
N ARG A 314 0.98 -3.21 -26.34
CA ARG A 314 0.56 -3.06 -27.74
C ARG A 314 1.57 -2.29 -28.59
N GLN A 315 2.42 -1.46 -27.98
CA GLN A 315 3.26 -0.50 -28.70
C GLN A 315 4.76 -0.85 -28.71
N THR A 316 5.24 -1.77 -27.86
CA THR A 316 6.69 -2.01 -27.70
C THR A 316 7.02 -3.50 -27.60
N THR A 317 8.07 -3.94 -28.31
CA THR A 317 8.34 -5.38 -28.55
C THR A 317 9.38 -6.01 -27.60
N SER A 318 10.18 -5.25 -26.83
CA SER A 318 11.24 -5.86 -25.98
C SER A 318 11.47 -5.23 -24.58
N SER A 319 11.62 -3.91 -24.44
CA SER A 319 11.82 -3.24 -23.12
C SER A 319 10.54 -3.21 -22.24
N SER A 320 9.35 -3.21 -22.85
CA SER A 320 8.06 -3.10 -22.16
C SER A 320 7.75 -4.23 -21.19
N ASN A 321 8.27 -5.45 -21.43
CA ASN A 321 7.96 -6.61 -20.60
C ASN A 321 8.38 -6.44 -19.14
N LYS A 322 9.47 -5.68 -18.87
CA LYS A 322 9.95 -5.41 -17.51
C LYS A 322 9.01 -4.45 -16.77
N ILE A 323 8.67 -3.32 -17.40
CA ILE A 323 7.74 -2.34 -16.82
C ILE A 323 6.34 -2.94 -16.64
N ILE A 324 5.88 -3.74 -17.59
CA ILE A 324 4.61 -4.46 -17.47
C ILE A 324 4.62 -5.32 -16.20
N ASN A 325 5.72 -6.04 -15.91
CA ASN A 325 5.82 -6.79 -14.66
C ASN A 325 5.71 -5.89 -13.42
N TYR A 326 6.40 -4.76 -13.39
CA TYR A 326 6.36 -3.84 -12.25
C TYR A 326 4.98 -3.19 -12.06
N LEU A 327 4.30 -2.84 -13.16
CA LEU A 327 2.91 -2.34 -13.12
C LEU A 327 1.94 -3.41 -12.62
N ILE A 328 2.12 -4.67 -13.02
CA ILE A 328 1.31 -5.79 -12.52
C ILE A 328 1.56 -6.03 -11.03
N ILE A 329 2.81 -5.99 -10.58
CA ILE A 329 3.17 -6.08 -9.15
C ILE A 329 2.50 -4.94 -8.37
N ALA A 330 2.56 -3.70 -8.88
CA ALA A 330 1.90 -2.56 -8.27
C ALA A 330 0.37 -2.76 -8.21
N ALA A 331 -0.26 -3.23 -9.29
CA ALA A 331 -1.70 -3.51 -9.32
C ALA A 331 -2.12 -4.55 -8.26
N PHE A 332 -1.36 -5.63 -8.12
CA PHE A 332 -1.68 -6.65 -7.13
C PHE A 332 -1.45 -6.19 -5.71
N SER A 333 -0.40 -5.41 -5.50
CA SER A 333 -0.11 -4.85 -4.19
C SER A 333 -1.25 -3.95 -3.70
N THR A 334 -1.87 -3.14 -4.58
CA THR A 334 -2.96 -2.25 -4.17
C THR A 334 -4.20 -3.03 -3.76
N ILE A 335 -4.48 -4.13 -4.47
CA ILE A 335 -5.58 -5.05 -4.14
C ILE A 335 -5.38 -5.77 -2.79
N LEU A 336 -4.14 -5.92 -2.34
CA LEU A 336 -3.81 -6.55 -1.05
C LEU A 336 -3.67 -5.55 0.10
N VAL A 337 -3.16 -4.34 -0.14
CA VAL A 337 -2.82 -3.37 0.92
C VAL A 337 -4.03 -3.04 1.78
N SER A 338 -5.17 -2.67 1.20
CA SER A 338 -6.38 -2.37 1.97
C SER A 338 -6.80 -3.55 2.85
N PRO A 339 -7.19 -4.73 2.33
CA PRO A 339 -7.60 -5.89 3.15
C PRO A 339 -6.68 -6.16 4.34
N THR A 340 -5.37 -6.09 4.13
CA THR A 340 -4.35 -6.40 5.13
C THR A 340 -4.16 -5.31 6.20
N THR A 341 -4.60 -4.07 5.95
CA THR A 341 -4.59 -2.97 6.94
C THR A 341 -5.76 -3.00 7.91
N ASN A 342 -6.67 -3.98 7.81
CA ASN A 342 -7.80 -4.09 8.71
C ASN A 342 -7.38 -4.54 10.12
N ASN A 343 -8.22 -4.24 11.12
CA ASN A 343 -7.92 -4.40 12.54
C ASN A 343 -8.83 -5.43 13.25
N TRP A 344 -8.84 -6.68 12.75
CA TRP A 344 -9.69 -7.75 13.29
C TRP A 344 -8.96 -8.79 14.13
N ILE A 345 -7.64 -8.76 14.18
CA ILE A 345 -6.83 -9.74 14.94
C ILE A 345 -7.11 -9.72 16.46
N THR A 346 -7.77 -8.67 16.98
CA THR A 346 -8.11 -8.53 18.40
C THR A 346 -9.54 -8.97 18.77
N ASN A 347 -10.29 -9.57 17.83
CA ASN A 347 -11.71 -9.92 18.03
C ASN A 347 -11.92 -11.25 18.80
N ASN A 348 -10.85 -11.97 19.14
CA ASN A 348 -10.86 -13.25 19.87
C ASN A 348 -11.73 -14.32 19.20
N SER A 349 -11.70 -14.37 17.87
CA SER A 349 -12.27 -15.49 17.14
C SER A 349 -11.49 -16.76 17.44
N TYR A 350 -12.18 -17.88 17.60
CA TYR A 350 -11.58 -19.20 17.55
C TYR A 350 -12.18 -19.94 16.35
N PRO A 351 -11.43 -20.24 15.27
CA PRO A 351 -10.04 -19.89 14.98
C PRO A 351 -9.78 -18.38 14.83
N PRO A 352 -8.51 -17.91 14.85
CA PRO A 352 -8.17 -16.49 14.84
C PRO A 352 -8.34 -15.83 13.45
N PHE A 353 -9.58 -15.77 12.96
CA PHE A 353 -9.96 -15.01 11.76
C PHE A 353 -9.58 -13.53 11.90
N GLY A 354 -8.98 -12.98 10.85
CA GLY A 354 -8.33 -11.66 10.84
C GLY A 354 -6.79 -11.75 10.94
N ALA A 355 -6.24 -12.86 11.43
CA ALA A 355 -4.80 -13.05 11.51
C ALA A 355 -4.14 -13.31 10.15
N ILE A 356 -4.87 -13.95 9.21
CA ILE A 356 -4.35 -14.21 7.86
C ILE A 356 -4.15 -12.88 7.15
N ALA A 357 -5.16 -12.01 7.15
CA ALA A 357 -5.06 -10.68 6.55
C ALA A 357 -3.89 -9.88 7.13
N ARG A 358 -3.73 -9.89 8.46
CA ARG A 358 -2.64 -9.16 9.12
C ARG A 358 -1.25 -9.65 8.71
N THR A 359 -1.09 -10.95 8.48
CA THR A 359 0.16 -11.59 8.08
C THR A 359 0.64 -11.12 6.70
N PHE A 360 -0.28 -10.89 5.77
CA PHE A 360 0.06 -10.46 4.41
C PHE A 360 0.35 -8.97 4.27
N LEU A 361 0.22 -8.18 5.34
CA LEU A 361 0.49 -6.73 5.34
C LEU A 361 1.92 -6.38 4.93
N VAL A 362 2.91 -7.14 5.40
CA VAL A 362 4.33 -6.94 5.05
C VAL A 362 4.55 -7.18 3.57
N LEU A 363 3.99 -8.27 3.04
CA LEU A 363 4.09 -8.60 1.62
C LEU A 363 3.42 -7.53 0.75
N ALA A 364 2.20 -7.13 1.10
CA ALA A 364 1.44 -6.13 0.36
C ALA A 364 2.17 -4.78 0.31
N SER A 365 2.64 -4.29 1.47
CA SER A 365 3.37 -3.01 1.57
C SER A 365 4.73 -3.04 0.88
N PHE A 366 5.45 -4.17 0.92
CA PHE A 366 6.68 -4.40 0.16
C PHE A 366 6.42 -4.32 -1.34
N LEU A 367 5.49 -5.13 -1.86
CA LEU A 367 5.19 -5.19 -3.29
C LEU A 367 4.73 -3.83 -3.80
N PHE A 368 4.00 -3.05 -2.98
CA PHE A 368 3.54 -1.73 -3.39
C PHE A 368 4.67 -0.73 -3.52
N SER A 369 5.53 -0.69 -2.50
CA SER A 369 6.68 0.20 -2.48
C SER A 369 7.66 -0.14 -3.61
N MET A 370 7.94 -1.43 -3.79
CA MET A 370 8.89 -1.91 -4.79
C MET A 370 8.34 -1.82 -6.21
N GLY A 371 7.07 -2.15 -6.43
CA GLY A 371 6.43 -2.09 -7.74
C GLY A 371 6.48 -0.69 -8.33
N ILE A 372 5.98 0.31 -7.58
CA ILE A 372 5.99 1.70 -8.05
C ILE A 372 7.43 2.22 -8.22
N TYR A 373 8.31 1.97 -7.25
CA TYR A 373 9.68 2.43 -7.34
C TYR A 373 10.40 1.86 -8.57
N SER A 374 10.18 0.57 -8.86
CA SER A 374 10.77 -0.09 -10.03
C SER A 374 10.23 0.45 -11.34
N VAL A 375 8.94 0.80 -11.41
CA VAL A 375 8.36 1.53 -12.57
C VAL A 375 9.08 2.87 -12.76
N ALA A 376 9.17 3.68 -11.70
CA ALA A 376 9.79 5.01 -11.76
C ALA A 376 11.27 4.93 -12.20
N LEU A 377 12.03 4.01 -11.61
CA LEU A 377 13.44 3.84 -11.90
C LEU A 377 13.68 3.36 -13.34
N SER A 378 12.88 2.40 -13.83
CA SER A 378 13.01 1.89 -15.20
C SER A 378 12.73 2.96 -16.25
N VAL A 379 11.70 3.79 -16.02
CA VAL A 379 11.40 4.90 -16.95
C VAL A 379 12.48 5.97 -16.87
N ALA A 380 13.06 6.24 -15.70
CA ALA A 380 14.14 7.23 -15.59
C ALA A 380 15.42 6.81 -16.34
N GLN A 381 15.71 5.51 -16.42
CA GLN A 381 16.95 4.99 -17.01
C GLN A 381 16.83 4.67 -18.51
N ASP A 382 15.64 4.42 -19.04
CA ASP A 382 15.42 4.02 -20.43
C ASP A 382 15.01 5.19 -21.33
N ALA A 383 15.84 5.50 -22.35
CA ALA A 383 15.59 6.60 -23.27
C ALA A 383 14.39 6.37 -24.21
N GLU A 384 14.12 5.13 -24.63
CA GLU A 384 12.98 4.77 -25.47
C GLU A 384 11.68 4.99 -24.70
N LEU A 385 11.65 4.56 -23.43
CA LEU A 385 10.50 4.73 -22.55
C LEU A 385 10.24 6.19 -22.20
N ARG A 386 11.29 7.00 -21.98
CA ARG A 386 11.14 8.46 -21.82
C ARG A 386 10.61 9.11 -23.09
N HIS A 387 11.09 8.69 -24.25
CA HIS A 387 10.59 9.18 -25.52
C HIS A 387 9.10 8.83 -25.71
N LEU A 388 8.71 7.59 -25.43
CA LEU A 388 7.31 7.14 -25.48
C LEU A 388 6.44 7.95 -24.50
N ALA A 389 6.91 8.15 -23.27
CA ALA A 389 6.20 8.93 -22.26
C ALA A 389 6.04 10.42 -22.65
N ARG A 390 6.95 10.98 -23.45
CA ARG A 390 6.86 12.35 -23.98
C ARG A 390 5.98 12.43 -25.22
N LYS A 391 6.10 11.45 -26.13
CA LYS A 391 5.34 11.37 -27.38
C LYS A 391 3.86 11.17 -27.12
N ASP A 392 3.51 10.21 -26.26
CA ASP A 392 2.14 9.87 -25.91
C ASP A 392 1.83 10.29 -24.48
N ALA A 393 2.08 11.58 -24.19
CA ALA A 393 2.01 12.18 -22.85
C ALA A 393 0.66 12.03 -22.15
N LYS A 394 -0.43 11.76 -22.90
CA LYS A 394 -1.73 11.39 -22.32
C LYS A 394 -1.69 9.94 -21.81
N GLU A 395 -1.43 8.97 -22.66
CA GLU A 395 -1.55 7.55 -22.32
C GLU A 395 -0.47 7.05 -21.35
N TYR A 396 0.70 7.70 -21.34
CA TYR A 396 1.82 7.34 -20.46
C TYR A 396 2.14 8.42 -19.43
N ALA A 397 1.17 9.29 -19.12
CA ALA A 397 1.34 10.36 -18.15
C ALA A 397 1.91 9.89 -16.80
N LEU A 398 1.47 8.72 -16.31
CA LEU A 398 2.01 8.11 -15.10
C LEU A 398 3.50 7.84 -15.22
N LEU A 399 3.90 7.17 -16.30
CA LEU A 399 5.29 6.78 -16.54
C LEU A 399 6.17 8.03 -16.65
N GLY A 400 5.73 9.02 -17.43
CA GLY A 400 6.42 10.30 -17.54
C GLY A 400 6.52 11.03 -16.20
N THR A 401 5.45 11.03 -15.41
CA THR A 401 5.43 11.70 -14.10
C THR A 401 6.38 11.04 -13.10
N LEU A 402 6.35 9.71 -12.99
CA LEU A 402 7.20 8.94 -12.08
C LEU A 402 8.67 8.94 -12.54
N GLY A 403 8.91 8.71 -13.83
CA GLY A 403 10.25 8.68 -14.42
C GLY A 403 10.95 10.03 -14.32
N ASN A 404 10.29 11.12 -14.73
CA ASN A 404 10.86 12.47 -14.62
C ASN A 404 11.12 12.85 -13.16
N ALA A 405 10.23 12.46 -12.23
CA ALA A 405 10.42 12.78 -10.83
C ALA A 405 11.61 12.03 -10.21
N GLN A 406 11.82 10.77 -10.60
CA GLN A 406 13.01 10.00 -10.20
C GLN A 406 14.28 10.55 -10.86
N GLU A 407 14.26 10.87 -12.16
CA GLU A 407 15.39 11.48 -12.88
C GLU A 407 15.80 12.81 -12.23
N ASN A 408 14.84 13.70 -11.95
CA ASN A 408 15.12 14.98 -11.29
C ASN A 408 15.66 14.79 -9.86
N ALA A 409 15.14 13.82 -9.10
CA ALA A 409 15.63 13.53 -7.76
C ALA A 409 17.08 13.03 -7.78
N ASP A 410 17.42 12.14 -8.72
CA ASP A 410 18.77 11.60 -8.85
C ASP A 410 19.77 12.66 -9.34
N ILE A 411 19.39 13.52 -10.29
CA ILE A 411 20.21 14.65 -10.75
C ILE A 411 20.46 15.62 -9.59
N MET A 412 19.41 16.02 -8.87
CA MET A 412 19.53 16.95 -7.75
C MET A 412 20.45 16.37 -6.66
N GLN A 413 20.31 15.08 -6.32
CA GLN A 413 21.17 14.43 -5.35
C GLN A 413 22.64 14.41 -5.80
N LYS A 414 22.91 14.14 -7.08
CA LYS A 414 24.26 14.16 -7.64
C LYS A 414 24.86 15.57 -7.60
N ILE A 415 24.11 16.59 -7.98
CA ILE A 415 24.61 17.98 -7.99
C ILE A 415 24.94 18.42 -6.56
N VAL A 416 24.03 18.23 -5.60
CA VAL A 416 24.27 18.56 -4.18
C VAL A 416 25.53 17.85 -3.67
N LYS A 417 25.69 16.56 -3.98
CA LYS A 417 26.90 15.81 -3.62
C LYS A 417 28.17 16.39 -4.25
N HIS A 418 28.14 16.75 -5.53
CA HIS A 418 29.33 17.33 -6.20
C HIS A 418 29.67 18.71 -5.65
N ILE A 419 28.66 19.52 -5.32
CA ILE A 419 28.86 20.84 -4.71
C ILE A 419 29.52 20.67 -3.34
N HIS A 420 29.02 19.77 -2.48
CA HIS A 420 29.66 19.48 -1.19
C HIS A 420 31.08 18.94 -1.36
N GLN A 421 31.31 18.02 -2.28
CA GLN A 421 32.66 17.51 -2.55
C GLN A 421 33.63 18.61 -3.02
N HIS A 422 33.15 19.56 -3.82
CA HIS A 422 33.96 20.71 -4.24
C HIS A 422 34.14 21.72 -3.11
N ALA A 423 33.12 21.93 -2.26
CA ALA A 423 33.20 22.80 -1.10
C ALA A 423 34.22 22.26 -0.08
N ASP A 424 34.15 20.96 0.24
CA ASP A 424 35.11 20.27 1.11
C ASP A 424 36.54 20.32 0.54
N ALA A 425 36.70 20.17 -0.77
CA ALA A 425 38.01 20.29 -1.42
C ALA A 425 38.55 21.73 -1.34
N MET A 426 37.70 22.72 -1.59
CA MET A 426 38.06 24.13 -1.55
C MET A 426 38.42 24.59 -0.13
N GLU A 427 37.70 24.14 0.89
CA GLU A 427 38.01 24.41 2.29
C GLU A 427 39.35 23.82 2.70
N ARG A 428 39.65 22.58 2.25
CA ARG A 428 40.95 21.94 2.48
C ARG A 428 42.11 22.64 1.76
N GLU A 429 41.87 23.17 0.57
CA GLU A 429 42.90 23.81 -0.25
C GLU A 429 43.14 25.28 0.13
N SER A 430 42.11 26.00 0.55
CA SER A 430 42.17 27.43 0.84
C SER A 430 42.22 27.79 2.33
N ALA A 431 41.95 26.82 3.23
CA ALA A 431 41.75 27.03 4.66
C ALA A 431 40.67 28.07 5.02
N VAL A 432 39.81 28.41 4.05
CA VAL A 432 38.65 29.29 4.23
C VAL A 432 37.40 28.41 4.31
N GLU A 433 36.64 28.58 5.39
CA GLU A 433 35.40 27.85 5.63
C GLU A 433 34.39 28.14 4.50
N SER A 434 33.86 27.08 3.88
CA SER A 434 32.84 27.23 2.82
C SER A 434 31.56 27.81 3.42
N SER A 435 31.05 28.90 2.86
CA SER A 435 29.79 29.51 3.30
C SER A 435 28.54 28.72 2.90
N MET A 436 28.65 27.69 2.05
CA MET A 436 27.53 26.84 1.66
C MET A 436 27.37 25.68 2.65
N LEU A 437 26.47 25.84 3.63
CA LEU A 437 26.25 24.84 4.68
C LEU A 437 24.95 24.03 4.49
N ASP A 438 23.90 24.58 3.85
CA ASP A 438 22.60 23.90 3.79
C ASP A 438 22.22 23.34 2.41
N ASP A 439 21.80 22.07 2.42
CA ASP A 439 21.26 21.34 1.28
C ASP A 439 20.06 22.05 0.64
N ASN A 440 19.27 22.83 1.40
CA ASN A 440 18.14 23.55 0.82
C ASN A 440 18.59 24.83 0.09
N GLU A 441 19.63 25.50 0.54
CA GLU A 441 20.17 26.68 -0.16
C GLU A 441 20.71 26.28 -1.52
N VAL A 442 21.51 25.21 -1.59
CA VAL A 442 22.01 24.65 -2.85
C VAL A 442 20.87 24.33 -3.81
N ARG A 443 19.80 23.70 -3.31
CA ARG A 443 18.62 23.38 -4.11
C ARG A 443 17.89 24.63 -4.60
N GLN A 444 17.78 25.67 -3.77
CA GLN A 444 17.15 26.93 -4.16
C GLN A 444 17.93 27.64 -5.28
N TYR A 445 19.26 27.66 -5.20
CA TYR A 445 20.11 28.22 -6.27
C TYR A 445 19.98 27.46 -7.59
N ILE A 446 19.92 26.12 -7.53
CA ILE A 446 19.71 25.29 -8.72
C ILE A 446 18.32 25.56 -9.32
N ASP A 447 17.27 25.62 -8.51
CA ASP A 447 15.92 25.92 -8.98
C ASP A 447 15.84 27.32 -9.63
N LEU A 448 16.56 28.31 -9.07
CA LEU A 448 16.68 29.65 -9.64
C LEU A 448 17.37 29.60 -11.02
N ALA A 449 18.51 28.93 -11.12
CA ALA A 449 19.26 28.79 -12.37
C ALA A 449 18.47 28.06 -13.47
N ILE A 450 17.71 27.01 -13.10
CA ILE A 450 16.80 26.31 -14.03
C ILE A 450 15.68 27.24 -14.50
N LYS A 451 15.13 28.06 -13.61
CA LYS A 451 14.06 29.00 -13.94
C LYS A 451 14.56 30.09 -14.90
N GLU A 452 15.74 30.66 -14.66
CA GLU A 452 16.34 31.69 -15.52
C GLU A 452 16.72 31.16 -16.90
N THR A 453 17.29 29.96 -16.99
CA THR A 453 17.65 29.34 -18.27
C THR A 453 16.44 28.93 -19.10
N ARG A 454 15.32 28.55 -18.47
CA ARG A 454 14.04 28.31 -19.17
C ARG A 454 13.34 29.61 -19.57
N GLY A 455 13.32 30.63 -18.71
CA GLY A 455 12.74 31.94 -19.04
C GLY A 455 13.40 32.60 -20.25
N LYS A 456 14.73 32.50 -20.38
CA LYS A 456 15.46 32.97 -21.57
C LYS A 456 15.15 32.19 -22.86
N LYS A 457 14.55 31.00 -22.77
CA LYS A 457 14.21 30.18 -23.94
C LYS A 457 12.86 30.57 -24.54
N ASP A 458 11.90 31.01 -23.72
CA ASP A 458 10.60 31.51 -24.17
C ASP A 458 10.70 32.91 -24.81
N ASP A 459 11.52 33.83 -24.26
CA ASP A 459 11.72 35.16 -24.84
C ASP A 459 12.40 35.13 -26.22
N ARG A 460 13.20 34.11 -26.51
CA ARG A 460 13.83 33.93 -27.84
C ARG A 460 12.88 33.35 -28.89
N THR A 461 11.75 32.77 -28.49
CA THR A 461 10.74 32.23 -29.41
C THR A 461 9.60 33.21 -29.73
N VAL A 462 9.53 34.36 -29.03
CA VAL A 462 8.55 35.43 -29.32
C VAL A 462 9.13 36.51 -30.23
N GLY A 463 10.45 36.48 -30.49
CA GLY A 463 11.18 37.43 -31.34
C GLY A 463 11.69 36.86 -32.66
N ALA A 464 11.04 35.84 -33.23
CA ALA A 464 11.38 35.27 -34.55
C ALA A 464 10.14 35.18 -35.46
#